data_AF-A0A3D1JP39-F1
#
_entry.id   AF-A0A3D1JP39-F1
#
_cell.length_a   1.000
_cell.length_b   1.000
_cell.length_c   1.000
_cell.angle_alpha   90.00
_cell.angle_beta   90.00
_cell.angle_gamma   90.00
#
_symmetry.space_group_name_H-M   'P 1'
#
loop_
_entity.id
_entity.type
_entity.pdbx_description
1 polymer ?
#
loop_
_entity_poly.entity_id
_entity_poly.type
_entity_poly.pdbx_seq_one_letter_code
_entity_poly.pdbx_strand_id
1 'polypeptide(L)' 'MGCKVCERASCPQRAFPPVGRALEVDERRSTLAPYPVLQRTLSNK' A
#
# COMPACT_ATOMS: atom_id res chain seq x y z
N MET A 1 2.08 16.46 0.82
CA MET A 1 1.79 15.51 -0.28
C MET A 1 0.57 14.68 0.09
N GLY A 2 -0.47 14.65 -0.76
CA GLY A 2 -1.75 13.97 -0.45
C GLY A 2 -1.68 12.45 -0.54
N CYS A 3 -2.59 11.75 0.16
CA CYS A 3 -2.59 10.28 0.25
C CYS A 3 -2.64 9.56 -1.12
N LYS A 4 -3.35 10.14 -2.10
CA LYS A 4 -3.53 9.58 -3.45
C LYS A 4 -2.24 9.48 -4.26
N VAL A 5 -1.24 10.31 -3.96
CA VAL A 5 0.06 10.38 -4.67
C VAL A 5 1.24 10.06 -3.77
N CYS A 6 0.99 9.63 -2.54
CA CYS A 6 2.04 9.33 -1.57
C CYS A 6 2.76 8.01 -1.94
N GLU A 7 4.09 8.07 -2.03
CA GLU A 7 4.94 6.95 -2.47
C GLU A 7 5.24 5.91 -1.38
N ARG A 8 5.00 6.24 -0.10
CA ARG A 8 5.22 5.32 1.03
C ARG A 8 4.36 4.09 0.83
N ALA A 9 4.90 2.88 0.99
CA ALA A 9 4.11 1.65 0.83
C ALA A 9 3.23 1.35 2.07
N SER A 10 3.79 1.47 3.27
CA SER A 10 3.19 1.07 4.55
C SER A 10 2.84 2.25 5.46
N CYS A 11 2.16 3.28 4.94
CA CYS A 11 1.75 4.44 5.73
C CYS A 11 0.51 4.13 6.60
N PRO A 12 0.61 4.11 7.95
CA PRO A 12 -0.54 3.78 8.80
C PRO A 12 -1.60 4.88 8.82
N GLN A 13 -1.23 6.13 8.53
CA GLN A 13 -2.17 7.26 8.47
C GLN A 13 -2.76 7.50 7.08
N ARG A 14 -2.68 6.52 6.16
CA ARG A 14 -3.21 6.71 4.79
C ARG A 14 -4.74 6.77 4.81
N ALA A 15 -5.30 7.90 4.37
CA ALA A 15 -6.75 8.11 4.30
C ALA A 15 -7.39 7.60 2.99
N PHE A 16 -6.65 7.57 1.87
CA PHE A 16 -7.18 7.19 0.54
C PHE A 16 -6.24 6.25 -0.21
N PRO A 17 -6.77 5.36 -1.08
CA PRO A 17 -5.95 4.56 -1.99
C PRO A 17 -5.06 5.43 -2.90
N PRO A 18 -3.83 4.99 -3.19
CA PRO A 18 -2.99 5.61 -4.19
C PRO A 18 -3.54 5.40 -5.61
N VAL A 19 -3.44 6.42 -6.46
CA VAL A 19 -3.86 6.35 -7.86
C VAL A 19 -2.85 5.55 -8.69
N GLY A 20 -3.34 4.70 -9.59
CA GLY A 20 -2.51 3.94 -10.53
C GLY A 20 -1.61 2.86 -9.89
N ARG A 21 -1.85 2.50 -8.62
CA ARG A 21 -1.14 1.42 -7.93
C ARG A 21 -2.12 0.30 -7.58
N ALA A 22 -1.70 -0.93 -7.81
CA ALA A 22 -2.48 -2.10 -7.41
C ALA A 22 -2.39 -2.31 -5.90
N LEU A 23 -3.51 -2.70 -5.28
CA LEU A 23 -3.60 -3.00 -3.86
C LEU A 23 -3.38 -4.50 -3.61
N GLU A 24 -2.76 -4.80 -2.48
CA GLU A 24 -2.59 -6.17 -1.99
C GLU A 24 -3.79 -6.53 -1.10
N VAL A 25 -4.76 -7.27 -1.65
CA VAL A 25 -5.96 -7.69 -0.91
C VAL A 25 -5.84 -9.17 -0.57
N ASP A 26 -5.83 -9.48 0.72
CA ASP A 26 -5.86 -10.84 1.28
C ASP A 26 -6.89 -10.89 2.40
N GLU A 27 -7.95 -11.68 2.21
CA GLU A 27 -9.08 -11.81 3.14
C GLU A 27 -8.68 -12.37 4.51
N ARG A 28 -7.55 -13.09 4.59
CA ARG A 28 -7.09 -13.73 5.82
C ARG A 28 -6.03 -12.91 6.55
N ARG A 29 -5.65 -11.75 6.02
CA ARG A 29 -4.55 -10.94 6.54
C ARG A 29 -5.04 -9.57 7.00
N SER A 30 -4.74 -9.24 8.25
CA SER A 30 -4.90 -7.90 8.78
C SER A 30 -3.57 -7.13 8.72
N THR A 31 -3.61 -5.85 8.40
CA THR A 31 -2.42 -4.98 8.31
C THR A 31 -2.68 -3.65 9.00
N LEU A 32 -1.62 -3.03 9.55
CA LEU A 32 -1.70 -1.70 10.17
C LEU A 32 -1.72 -0.55 9.14
N ALA A 33 -1.43 -0.84 7.87
CA ALA A 33 -1.43 0.16 6.80
C ALA A 33 -2.73 0.04 5.99
N PRO A 34 -3.59 1.07 6.00
CA PRO A 34 -4.74 1.11 5.10
C PRO A 34 -4.29 1.12 3.64
N TYR A 35 -5.01 0.37 2.80
CA TYR A 35 -4.73 0.24 1.36
C TYR A 35 -3.28 -0.16 1.07
N PRO A 36 -2.85 -1.36 1.50
CA PRO A 36 -1.49 -1.85 1.22
C PRO A 36 -1.31 -1.95 -0.30
N VAL A 37 -0.21 -1.42 -0.80
CA VAL A 37 0.13 -1.50 -2.23
C VAL A 37 0.90 -2.79 -2.48
N LEU A 38 0.65 -3.43 -3.62
CA LEU A 38 1.49 -4.53 -4.08
C LEU A 38 2.93 -4.02 -4.19
N GLN A 39 3.77 -4.49 -3.28
CA GLN A 39 5.19 -4.21 -3.36
C GLN A 39 5.73 -5.08 -4.49
N ARG A 40 6.00 -4.45 -5.64
CA ARG A 40 6.66 -5.13 -6.76
C ARG A 40 8.06 -5.46 -6.28
N THR A 41 8.19 -6.63 -5.69
CA THR A 41 9.40 -7.12 -5.06
C THR A 41 10.48 -7.15 -6.12
N LEU A 42 11.51 -6.33 -5.94
CA LEU A 42 12.85 -6.89 -6.01
C LEU A 42 12.91 -7.94 -4.90
N SER A 43 12.41 -9.13 -5.20
CA SER A 43 12.86 -10.34 -4.56
C SER A 43 14.30 -10.49 -5.04
N ASN A 44 15.25 -9.97 -4.29
CA ASN A 44 16.62 -10.37 -4.51
C ASN A 44 17.40 -10.38 -3.20
N LYS A 45 17.55 -11.61 -2.72
CA LYS A 45 18.47 -12.11 -1.69
C LYS A 45 18.12 -11.84 -0.22
#